data_AF-A0A183J1F8-F1
#
_entry.id   AF-A0A183J1F8-F1
#
_cell.length_a   1.000
_cell.length_b   1.000
_cell.length_c   1.000
_cell.angle_alpha   90.00
_cell.angle_beta   90.00
_cell.angle_gamma   90.00
#
_symmetry.space_group_name_H-M   'P 1'
#
loop_
_entity.id
_entity.type
_entity.pdbx_description
1 polymer ?
#
loop_
_entity_poly.entity_id
_entity_poly.type
_entity_poly.pdbx_seq_one_letter_code
_entity_poly.pdbx_strand_id
1 'polypeptide(L)'
;MEELCKKFYTKLFASCIDVAAPEILTTKKHTPPVRISEVRNAAFQMKSGKAPGNDGIRNELLKAGGHELWKATARFNRYLPEKTTPSNRGSFCFIKRAIKKI
;
A
#
# COMPACT_ATOMS: atom_id res chain seq x y z
N MET A 1 6.67 26.12 -42.33
CA MET A 1 6.43 25.83 -40.89
C MET A 1 6.47 24.34 -40.59
N GLU A 2 5.76 23.53 -41.36
CA GLU A 2 5.66 22.08 -41.13
C GLU A 2 6.99 21.33 -41.20
N GLU A 3 7.87 21.69 -42.14
CA GLU A 3 9.20 21.08 -42.29
C GLU A 3 10.14 21.39 -41.11
N LEU A 4 10.00 22.58 -40.50
CA LEU A 4 10.77 22.98 -39.31
C LEU A 4 10.34 22.16 -38.10
N CYS A 5 9.03 21.99 -37.91
CA CYS A 5 8.48 21.13 -36.86
C CYS A 5 8.94 19.68 -37.05
N LYS A 6 8.88 19.16 -38.29
CA LYS A 6 9.32 17.80 -38.59
C LYS A 6 10.80 17.60 -38.25
N LYS A 7 11.69 18.51 -38.69
CA LYS A 7 13.12 18.43 -38.37
C LYS A 7 13.39 18.51 -36.87
N PHE A 8 12.69 19.39 -36.17
CA PHE A 8 12.83 19.55 -34.72
C PHE A 8 12.46 18.27 -33.95
N TYR A 9 11.26 17.72 -34.19
CA TYR A 9 10.82 16.52 -33.47
C TYR A 9 11.62 15.28 -33.86
N THR A 10 12.04 15.14 -35.12
CA THR A 10 12.91 14.03 -35.54
C THR A 10 14.23 14.07 -34.78
N LYS A 11 14.84 15.26 -34.62
CA LYS A 11 16.08 15.44 -33.86
C LYS A 11 15.88 15.18 -32.36
N LEU A 12 14.76 15.61 -31.80
CA LEU A 12 14.43 15.45 -30.38
C LEU A 12 14.25 13.99 -30.00
N PHE A 13 13.50 13.21 -30.80
CA PHE A 13 13.23 11.81 -30.53
C PHE A 13 14.34 10.86 -31.00
N ALA A 14 15.20 11.27 -31.94
CA ALA A 14 16.41 10.52 -32.29
C ALA A 14 17.57 10.73 -31.30
N SER A 15 17.51 11.80 -30.49
CA SER A 15 18.49 12.09 -29.45
C SER A 15 18.23 11.22 -28.21
N CYS A 16 18.63 9.95 -28.25
CA CYS A 16 18.76 9.14 -27.05
C CYS A 16 19.96 9.64 -26.25
N ILE A 17 19.70 10.45 -25.22
CA ILE A 17 20.67 10.72 -24.17
C ILE A 17 20.52 9.55 -23.19
N ASP A 18 21.54 8.70 -23.08
CA ASP A 18 21.65 7.75 -21.99
C ASP A 18 21.86 8.52 -20.69
N VAL A 19 20.75 8.93 -20.09
CA VAL A 19 20.74 9.47 -18.74
C VAL A 19 20.92 8.25 -17.84
N ALA A 20 22.10 8.15 -17.21
CA ALA A 20 22.31 7.19 -16.14
C ALA A 20 21.11 7.27 -15.19
N ALA A 21 20.44 6.13 -14.99
CA ALA A 21 19.31 6.07 -14.07
C ALA A 21 19.78 6.70 -12.76
N PRO A 22 19.05 7.68 -12.20
CA PRO A 22 19.46 8.29 -10.95
C PRO A 22 19.70 7.16 -9.98
N GLU A 23 20.87 7.16 -9.33
CA GLU A 23 21.13 6.25 -8.22
C GLU A 23 20.12 6.60 -7.14
N ILE A 24 18.95 5.95 -7.19
CA ILE A 24 18.03 5.92 -6.08
C ILE A 24 18.81 5.17 -5.04
N LEU A 25 19.52 5.90 -4.18
CA LEU A 25 20.31 5.37 -3.08
C LEU A 25 19.50 4.26 -2.43
N THR A 26 19.84 3.03 -2.78
CA THR A 26 19.28 1.80 -2.21
C THR A 26 19.91 1.58 -0.84
N THR A 27 20.14 2.68 -0.10
CA THR A 27 20.03 2.65 1.34
C THR A 27 18.81 1.80 1.63
N LYS A 28 19.03 0.66 2.27
CA LYS A 28 17.95 -0.20 2.77
C LYS A 28 17.15 0.70 3.70
N LYS A 29 16.19 1.45 3.15
CA LYS A 29 15.35 2.38 3.92
C LYS A 29 14.60 1.49 4.87
N HIS A 30 15.09 1.45 6.11
CA HIS A 30 14.50 0.66 7.16
C HIS A 30 13.09 1.20 7.35
N THR A 31 12.09 0.46 6.89
CA THR A 31 10.71 0.87 7.05
C THR A 31 10.38 0.74 8.53
N PRO A 32 9.98 1.83 9.22
CA PRO A 32 9.63 1.74 10.62
C PRO A 32 8.45 0.76 10.79
N PRO A 33 8.39 0.01 11.89
CA PRO A 33 7.27 -0.88 12.15
C PRO A 33 5.99 -0.05 12.35
N VAL A 34 4.90 -0.51 11.75
CA VAL A 34 3.55 0.02 11.92
C VAL A 34 3.13 -0.13 13.38
N ARG A 35 2.75 0.99 14.01
CA ARG A 35 2.27 1.02 15.39
C ARG A 35 0.76 0.78 15.44
N ILE A 36 0.28 0.19 16.53
CA ILE A 36 -1.15 -0.02 16.74
C ILE A 36 -1.92 1.32 16.79
N SER A 37 -1.29 2.37 17.32
CA SER A 37 -1.86 3.73 17.35
C SER A 37 -2.06 4.30 15.95
N GLU A 38 -1.15 4.04 15.01
CA GLU A 38 -1.29 4.45 13.61
C GLU A 38 -2.46 3.71 12.96
N VAL A 39 -2.57 2.40 13.20
CA VAL A 39 -3.69 1.61 12.68
C VAL A 39 -5.03 2.09 13.23
N ARG A 40 -5.08 2.37 14.54
CA ARG A 40 -6.25 2.96 15.19
C ARG A 40 -6.61 4.30 14.52
N ASN A 41 -5.65 5.20 14.39
CA ASN A 41 -5.89 6.52 13.80
C ASN A 41 -6.37 6.41 12.35
N ALA A 42 -5.74 5.54 11.56
CA ALA A 42 -6.16 5.25 10.19
C ALA A 42 -7.59 4.71 10.13
N ALA A 43 -7.95 3.74 10.98
CA ALA A 43 -9.30 3.19 11.04
C ALA A 43 -10.36 4.26 11.35
N PHE A 44 -10.07 5.18 12.28
CA PHE A 44 -11.00 6.27 12.60
C PHE A 44 -11.12 7.33 11.51
N GLN A 45 -10.05 7.59 10.75
CA GLN A 45 -10.07 8.52 9.61
C GLN A 45 -10.84 7.98 8.39
N MET A 46 -11.06 6.67 8.30
CA MET A 46 -11.83 6.08 7.19
C MET A 46 -13.28 6.58 7.20
N LYS A 47 -13.80 7.00 6.04
CA LYS A 47 -15.20 7.42 5.91
C LYS A 47 -16.15 6.24 6.10
N SER A 48 -17.21 6.48 6.86
CA SER A 48 -18.27 5.51 7.08
C SER A 48 -19.19 5.38 5.86
N GLY A 49 -19.90 4.26 5.74
CA GLY A 49 -20.87 4.02 4.65
C GLY A 49 -20.27 3.73 3.26
N LYS A 50 -18.99 3.35 3.18
CA LYS A 50 -18.38 2.87 1.94
C LYS A 50 -18.69 1.40 1.69
N ALA A 51 -18.84 1.04 0.42
CA ALA A 51 -19.03 -0.35 0.03
C ALA A 51 -17.81 -1.19 0.45
N PRO A 52 -18.04 -2.41 1.00
CA PRO A 52 -16.95 -3.30 1.36
C PRO A 52 -16.17 -3.75 0.12
N GLY A 53 -14.90 -4.07 0.29
CA GLY A 53 -14.09 -4.69 -0.76
C GLY A 53 -14.46 -6.15 -1.00
N ASN A 54 -13.66 -6.83 -1.83
CA ASN A 54 -13.78 -8.28 -2.06
C ASN A 54 -13.57 -9.13 -0.79
N ASP A 55 -13.01 -8.53 0.26
CA ASP A 55 -12.90 -9.14 1.58
C ASP A 55 -14.24 -9.16 2.35
N GLY A 56 -15.21 -8.32 1.98
CA GLY A 56 -16.51 -8.19 2.63
C GLY A 56 -16.47 -7.39 3.95
N ILE A 57 -15.35 -6.75 4.28
CA ILE A 57 -15.17 -6.05 5.55
C ILE A 57 -15.58 -4.58 5.38
N ARG A 58 -16.51 -4.11 6.20
CA ARG A 58 -16.93 -2.70 6.22
C ARG A 58 -16.02 -1.88 7.13
N ASN A 59 -15.86 -0.60 6.82
CA ASN A 59 -15.07 0.34 7.65
C ASN A 59 -15.58 0.42 9.09
N GLU A 60 -16.90 0.34 9.31
CA GLU A 60 -17.47 0.36 10.67
C GLU A 60 -16.96 -0.80 11.53
N LEU A 61 -16.74 -1.95 10.91
CA LEU A 61 -16.30 -3.15 11.61
C LEU A 61 -14.82 -3.03 12.02
N LEU A 62 -14.01 -2.35 11.20
CA LEU A 62 -12.63 -2.00 11.54
C LEU A 62 -12.55 -0.99 12.69
N LYS A 63 -13.50 -0.04 12.75
CA LYS A 63 -13.61 0.92 13.84
C LYS A 63 -14.10 0.26 15.13
N ALA A 64 -15.11 -0.62 15.04
CA ALA A 64 -15.72 -1.29 16.18
C ALA A 64 -14.86 -2.43 16.74
N GLY A 65 -14.03 -3.08 15.91
CA GLY A 65 -13.28 -4.28 16.32
C GLY A 65 -12.17 -4.05 17.33
N GLY A 66 -11.93 -2.80 17.73
CA GLY A 66 -11.13 -2.46 18.89
C GLY A 66 -9.68 -2.94 18.83
N HIS A 67 -9.06 -3.09 20.00
CA HIS A 67 -7.63 -3.31 20.11
C HIS A 67 -7.16 -4.62 19.48
N GLU A 68 -7.91 -5.70 19.61
CA GLU A 68 -7.55 -7.02 19.07
C GLU A 68 -7.52 -7.01 17.54
N LEU A 69 -8.47 -6.31 16.91
CA LEU A 69 -8.48 -6.16 15.46
C LEU A 69 -7.32 -5.29 14.98
N TRP A 70 -7.05 -4.17 15.66
CA TRP A 70 -5.92 -3.29 15.34
C TRP A 70 -4.56 -3.99 15.50
N LYS A 71 -4.43 -4.84 16.53
CA LYS A 71 -3.26 -5.68 16.76
C LYS A 71 -3.10 -6.75 15.67
N ALA A 72 -4.20 -7.35 15.21
CA ALA A 72 -4.17 -8.30 14.10
C ALA A 72 -3.67 -7.65 12.81
N THR A 73 -4.09 -6.43 12.51
CA THR A 73 -3.59 -5.64 11.37
C THR A 73 -2.13 -5.20 11.54
N ALA A 74 -1.64 -4.89 12.74
CA ALA A 74 -0.22 -4.56 12.95
C ALA A 74 0.74 -5.73 12.63
N ARG A 75 0.23 -6.96 12.42
CA ARG A 75 1.03 -8.10 11.95
C ARG A 75 1.60 -7.91 10.54
N PHE A 76 1.15 -6.89 9.78
CA PHE A 76 1.77 -6.51 8.51
C PHE A 76 3.27 -6.23 8.63
N ASN A 77 3.75 -5.85 9.82
CA ASN A 77 5.18 -5.69 10.11
C ASN A 77 6.04 -6.93 9.82
N ARG A 78 5.44 -8.13 9.81
CA ARG A 78 6.15 -9.35 9.41
C ARG A 78 6.44 -9.39 7.90
N TYR A 79 5.54 -8.84 7.09
CA TYR A 79 5.59 -8.94 5.63
C TYR A 79 6.32 -7.75 4.98
N LEU A 80 6.39 -6.60 5.67
CA LEU A 80 7.08 -5.40 5.17
C LEU A 80 8.57 -5.64 4.81
N PRO A 81 9.37 -6.34 5.63
CA PRO A 81 10.78 -6.57 5.31
C PRO A 81 10.98 -7.58 4.17
N GLU A 82 10.15 -8.62 4.15
CA GLU A 82 10.24 -9.72 3.18
C GLU A 82 9.71 -9.33 1.80
N LYS A 83 9.00 -8.20 1.69
CA LYS A 83 8.27 -7.75 0.48
C LYS A 83 7.36 -8.84 -0.12
N THR A 84 7.04 -9.86 0.67
CA THR A 84 6.16 -10.95 0.30
C THR A 84 4.74 -10.57 0.61
N THR A 85 3.88 -10.63 -0.40
CA THR A 85 2.46 -10.74 -0.12
C THR A 85 2.23 -12.11 0.52
N PRO A 86 1.44 -12.22 1.59
CA PRO A 86 1.11 -13.52 2.14
C PRO A 86 0.48 -14.39 1.07
N SER A 87 1.22 -15.42 0.64
CA SER A 87 0.73 -16.41 -0.31
C SER A 87 -0.37 -17.19 0.38
N ASN A 88 -1.56 -17.11 -0.19
CA ASN A 88 -2.84 -17.64 0.29
C ASN A 88 -3.50 -16.91 1.46
N ARG A 89 -4.84 -16.95 1.41
CA ARG A 89 -5.89 -16.33 2.25
C ARG A 89 -5.71 -16.40 3.78
N GLY A 90 -4.63 -17.00 4.30
CA GLY A 90 -4.35 -17.15 5.72
C GLY A 90 -4.27 -15.83 6.49
N SER A 91 -3.64 -14.80 5.93
CA SER A 91 -3.46 -13.51 6.64
C SER A 91 -4.77 -12.74 6.80
N PHE A 92 -5.60 -12.72 5.76
CA PHE A 92 -6.94 -12.13 5.81
C PHE A 92 -7.93 -12.97 6.64
N CYS A 93 -7.73 -14.30 6.70
CA CYS A 93 -8.50 -15.16 7.60
C CYS A 93 -8.35 -14.76 9.07
N PHE A 94 -7.23 -14.17 9.51
CA PHE A 94 -7.09 -13.73 10.91
C PHE A 94 -7.97 -12.52 11.23
N ILE A 95 -8.06 -11.55 10.31
CA ILE A 95 -8.94 -10.39 10.48
C ILE A 95 -10.39 -10.88 10.49
N LYS A 96 -10.78 -11.76 9.56
CA LYS A 96 -12.11 -12.39 9.55
C LYS A 96 -12.39 -13.22 10.80
N ARG A 97 -11.38 -13.91 11.35
CA ARG A 97 -11.49 -14.69 12.59
C ARG A 97 -11.60 -13.80 13.84
N ALA A 98 -10.89 -12.69 13.87
CA ALA A 98 -10.99 -11.69 14.93
C ALA A 98 -12.39 -11.03 14.91
N ILE A 99 -12.87 -10.67 13.72
CA ILE A 99 -14.22 -10.17 13.49
C ILE A 99 -15.28 -11.18 13.94
N LYS A 100 -15.12 -12.48 13.65
CA LYS A 100 -16.10 -13.52 14.05
C LYS A 100 -16.18 -13.73 15.58
N LYS A 101 -15.26 -13.16 16.36
CA LYS A 101 -15.24 -13.23 17.83
C LYS A 101 -15.84 -12.00 18.51
N ILE A 102 -16.20 -10.98 17.73
CA ILE A 102 -16.88 -9.75 18.17
C ILE A 102 -18.37 -9.93 17.86
#